data_AF-A0A183NGC2-F1
#
_entry.id   AF-A0A183NGC2-F1
#
_cell.length_a   1.000
_cell.length_b   1.000
_cell.length_c   1.000
_cell.angle_alpha   90.00
_cell.angle_beta   90.00
_cell.angle_gamma   90.00
#
_symmetry.space_group_name_H-M   'P 1'
#
loop_
_entity.id
_entity.type
_entity.pdbx_description
1 polymer ?
#
loop_
_entity_poly.entity_id
_entity_poly.type
_entity_poly.pdbx_seq_one_letter_code
_entity_poly.pdbx_strand_id
1 'polypeptide(L)'
;MQVGQQRLALGDLLLYSSHEEVNAPHTQGVALMLSKQAQNALVGWESRGPRIIKASFKTNKADSAMNIIQCYAPTNDYNEDIKRSILR
;
A
#
# COMPACT_ATOMS: atom_id res chain seq x y z
N MET A 1 8.15 6.62 -9.23
CA MET A 1 7.36 6.08 -8.11
C MET A 1 8.09 4.88 -7.54
N GLN A 2 8.33 4.86 -6.23
CA GLN A 2 8.98 3.73 -5.58
C GLN A 2 7.91 2.79 -5.02
N VAL A 3 8.00 1.50 -5.37
CA VAL A 3 7.11 0.47 -4.84
C VAL A 3 7.96 -0.74 -4.48
N GLY A 4 7.69 -1.35 -3.34
CA GLY A 4 8.50 -2.48 -2.93
C GLY A 4 8.02 -3.15 -1.66
N GLN A 5 8.81 -4.15 -1.29
CA GLN A 5 8.64 -4.88 -0.04
C GLN A 5 9.98 -4.94 0.69
N GLN A 6 9.96 -4.81 2.01
CA GLN A 6 11.15 -4.88 2.85
C GLN A 6 10.87 -5.72 4.10
N ARG A 7 11.80 -6.62 4.44
CA ARG A 7 11.75 -7.33 5.72
C ARG A 7 12.36 -6.45 6.82
N LEU A 8 11.62 -6.26 7.90
CA LEU A 8 12.04 -5.49 9.07
C LEU A 8 12.77 -6.38 10.09
N ALA A 9 13.44 -5.76 11.06
CA ALA A 9 14.27 -6.44 12.05
C ALA A 9 13.53 -7.50 12.88
N LEU A 10 12.24 -7.30 13.15
CA LEU A 10 11.39 -8.23 13.91
C LEU A 10 10.77 -9.34 13.04
N GLY A 11 11.16 -9.44 11.77
CA GLY A 11 10.63 -10.42 10.82
C GLY A 11 9.31 -10.01 10.16
N ASP A 12 8.79 -8.82 10.48
CA ASP A 12 7.64 -8.23 9.80
C ASP A 12 7.98 -7.87 8.35
N LEU A 13 6.97 -7.87 7.49
CA LEU A 13 7.09 -7.49 6.08
C LEU A 13 6.41 -6.14 5.88
N LEU A 14 7.16 -5.17 5.39
CA LEU A 14 6.65 -3.86 5.01
C LEU A 14 6.35 -3.88 3.52
N LEU A 15 5.10 -3.67 3.14
CA LEU A 15 4.70 -3.35 1.76
C LEU A 15 4.59 -1.84 1.67
N TYR A 16 5.23 -1.21 0.68
CA TYR A 16 5.22 0.24 0.59
C TYR A 16 5.09 0.73 -0.85
N SER A 17 4.51 1.91 -0.97
CA SER A 17 4.45 2.71 -2.18
C SER A 17 4.69 4.16 -1.81
N SER A 18 5.55 4.84 -2.53
CA SER A 18 5.97 6.21 -2.24
C SER A 18 6.41 6.96 -3.49
N HIS A 19 6.57 8.27 -3.34
CA HIS A 19 7.19 9.12 -4.35
C HIS A 19 8.72 8.90 -4.35
N GLU A 20 9.38 9.03 -5.50
CA GLU A 20 10.85 8.83 -5.62
C GLU A 20 11.66 10.00 -5.05
N GLU A 21 11.04 11.15 -4.84
CA GLU A 21 11.75 12.32 -4.30
C GLU A 21 12.10 12.11 -2.82
N VAL A 22 13.40 11.97 -2.58
CA VAL A 22 14.01 11.82 -1.24
C VAL A 22 13.71 13.01 -0.31
N ASN A 23 13.41 14.19 -0.88
CA ASN A 23 13.09 15.42 -0.15
C ASN A 23 11.62 15.84 -0.29
N ALA A 24 10.77 15.01 -0.91
CA ALA A 24 9.35 15.30 -0.94
C ALA A 24 8.84 15.31 0.51
N PRO A 25 7.86 16.19 0.84
CA PRO A 25 7.21 16.13 2.13
C PRO A 25 6.75 14.69 2.38
N HIS A 26 6.93 14.18 3.60
CA HIS A 26 6.62 12.81 4.03
C HIS A 26 5.11 12.44 3.97
N THR A 27 4.36 13.02 3.03
CA THR A 27 2.90 13.05 2.94
C THR A 27 2.36 12.20 1.79
N GLN A 28 3.21 11.56 1.00
CA GLN A 28 2.77 10.92 -0.25
C GLN A 28 2.93 9.41 -0.32
N GLY A 29 3.56 8.78 0.68
CA GLY A 29 3.69 7.32 0.72
C GLY A 29 2.63 6.66 1.58
N VAL A 30 2.28 5.42 1.25
CA VAL A 30 1.53 4.52 2.11
C VAL A 30 2.32 3.23 2.35
N ALA A 31 2.11 2.64 3.51
CA ALA A 31 2.70 1.34 3.83
C ALA A 31 1.73 0.47 4.62
N LEU A 32 1.89 -0.84 4.45
CA LEU A 32 1.26 -1.88 5.27
C LEU A 32 2.36 -2.71 5.92
N MET A 33 2.33 -2.80 7.24
CA MET A 33 3.24 -3.66 8.00
C MET A 33 2.52 -4.96 8.36
N LEU A 34 3.10 -6.08 7.95
CA LEU A 34 2.50 -7.40 8.10
C LEU A 34 3.28 -8.23 9.11
N SER A 35 2.58 -8.70 10.15
CA SER A 35 3.10 -9.71 11.05
C SER A 35 3.39 -11.02 10.30
N LYS A 36 4.20 -11.90 10.89
CA LYS A 36 4.50 -13.21 10.29
C LYS A 36 3.24 -14.03 9.95
N GLN A 37 2.19 -13.92 10.76
CA GLN A 37 0.92 -14.60 10.49
C GLN A 37 0.18 -13.97 9.29
N ALA A 38 0.14 -12.64 9.19
CA ALA A 38 -0.47 -11.95 8.07
C ALA A 38 0.30 -12.18 6.76
N GLN A 39 1.63 -12.28 6.83
CA GLN A 39 2.48 -12.66 5.69
C GLN A 39 2.10 -14.02 5.11
N ASN A 40 1.88 -15.03 5.97
CA ASN A 40 1.50 -16.37 5.52
C ASN A 40 0.09 -16.41 4.89
N ALA A 41 -0.77 -15.46 5.26
CA ALA A 41 -2.09 -15.32 4.68
C ALA A 41 -2.10 -14.45 3.41
N LEU A 42 -1.02 -13.70 3.11
CA LEU A 42 -0.98 -12.81 1.95
C LEU A 42 -1.03 -13.61 0.64
N VAL A 43 -2.03 -13.34 -0.19
CA VAL A 43 -2.18 -13.93 -1.53
C VAL A 43 -1.45 -13.09 -2.58
N GLY A 44 -1.49 -11.77 -2.41
CA GLY A 44 -0.84 -10.83 -3.31
C GLY A 44 -1.19 -9.39 -2.95
N TRP A 45 -0.44 -8.45 -3.51
CA TRP A 45 -0.69 -7.03 -3.33
C TRP A 45 -0.34 -6.25 -4.59
N GLU A 46 -0.99 -5.10 -4.76
CA GLU A 46 -0.72 -4.14 -5.82
C GLU A 46 -0.68 -2.74 -5.24
N SER A 47 0.04 -1.84 -5.91
CA SER A 47 -0.02 -0.41 -5.64
C SER A 47 -0.62 0.32 -6.84
N ARG A 48 -1.44 1.34 -6.55
CA ARG A 48 -2.02 2.23 -7.55
C ARG A 48 -1.57 3.66 -7.25
N GLY A 49 -0.40 4.02 -7.78
CA GLY A 49 0.26 5.28 -7.43
C GLY A 49 0.84 5.28 -6.01
N PRO A 50 1.52 6.37 -5.61
CA PRO A 50 2.27 6.43 -4.35
C PRO A 50 1.37 6.35 -3.10
N ARG A 51 0.06 6.60 -3.24
CA ARG A 51 -0.89 6.76 -2.13
C ARG A 51 -1.85 5.60 -1.93
N ILE A 52 -1.82 4.57 -2.77
CA ILE A 52 -2.75 3.43 -2.66
C ILE A 52 -1.98 2.12 -2.69
N ILE A 53 -2.28 1.27 -1.72
CA ILE A 53 -1.92 -0.15 -1.69
C ILE A 53 -3.20 -0.96 -1.48
N LYS A 54 -3.36 -2.02 -2.26
CA LYS A 54 -4.34 -3.07 -2.05
C LYS A 54 -3.60 -4.38 -1.77
N ALA A 55 -3.90 -5.02 -0.65
CA ALA A 55 -3.38 -6.33 -0.28
C ALA A 55 -4.54 -7.32 -0.10
N SER A 56 -4.39 -8.53 -0.62
CA SER A 56 -5.38 -9.60 -0.56
C SER A 56 -4.87 -10.72 0.35
N PHE A 57 -5.70 -11.16 1.30
CA PHE A 57 -5.35 -12.19 2.27
C PHE A 57 -6.32 -13.36 2.20
N LYS A 58 -5.80 -14.58 2.26
CA LYS A 58 -6.58 -15.80 2.38
C LYS A 58 -7.30 -15.80 3.72
N THR A 59 -8.60 -16.07 3.70
CA THR A 59 -9.39 -16.25 4.91
C THR A 59 -9.61 -17.73 5.20
N ASN A 60 -10.10 -18.03 6.40
CA ASN A 60 -10.50 -19.38 6.79
C ASN A 60 -11.83 -19.84 6.16
N LYS A 61 -12.61 -18.92 5.56
CA LYS A 61 -13.81 -19.28 4.82
C LYS A 61 -13.39 -19.78 3.44
N ALA A 62 -13.88 -20.96 3.07
CA ALA A 62 -13.60 -21.58 1.78
C ALA A 62 -13.86 -20.59 0.64
N ASP A 63 -12.84 -20.40 -0.20
CA ASP A 63 -12.84 -19.58 -1.42
C ASP A 63 -13.06 -18.07 -1.26
N SER A 64 -12.85 -17.51 -0.07
CA SER A 64 -12.95 -16.06 0.17
C SER A 64 -11.58 -15.44 0.53
N ALA A 65 -11.27 -14.32 -0.14
CA ALA A 65 -10.13 -13.47 0.17
C ALA A 65 -10.60 -12.15 0.81
N MET A 66 -9.91 -11.73 1.86
CA MET A 66 -10.10 -10.41 2.48
C MET A 66 -9.17 -9.41 1.80
N ASN A 67 -9.73 -8.33 1.28
CA ASN A 67 -8.95 -7.24 0.70
C ASN A 67 -8.81 -6.11 1.72
N ILE A 68 -7.59 -5.63 1.92
CA ILE A 68 -7.28 -4.40 2.65
C ILE A 68 -6.81 -3.37 1.64
N ILE A 69 -7.45 -2.21 1.63
CA ILE A 69 -7.06 -1.07 0.78
C ILE A 69 -6.65 0.06 1.72
N GLN A 70 -5.37 0.41 1.69
CA GLN A 70 -4.84 1.58 2.39
C GLN A 70 -4.68 2.71 1.39
N CYS A 71 -5.29 3.85 1.69
CA CYS A 71 -5.28 5.02 0.83
C CYS A 71 -5.00 6.28 1.66
N TYR A 72 -4.17 7.17 1.13
CA TYR A 72 -4.08 8.54 1.62
C TYR A 72 -4.82 9.48 0.66
N ALA A 73 -5.93 10.06 1.13
CA ALA A 73 -6.75 10.93 0.31
C ALA A 73 -6.00 12.24 -0.03
N PRO A 74 -6.06 12.72 -1.28
CA PRO A 74 -5.58 14.05 -1.62
C PRO A 74 -6.29 15.15 -0.83
N THR A 75 -5.58 16.21 -0.45
CA THR A 75 -6.19 17.43 0.10
C THR A 75 -6.88 18.24 -0.99
N ASN A 76 -7.73 19.20 -0.61
CA ASN A 76 -8.45 20.05 -1.57
C ASN A 76 -7.51 20.81 -2.51
N ASP A 77 -6.34 21.22 -2.01
CA ASP A 77 -5.33 21.98 -2.76
C ASP A 77 -4.48 21.10 -3.69
N TYR A 78 -4.73 19.78 -3.72
CA TYR A 78 -4.00 18.87 -4.56
C TYR A 78 -4.38 19.05 -6.03
N ASN A 79 -3.39 18.94 -6.93
CA ASN A 79 -3.59 19.12 -8.36
C ASN A 79 -4.67 18.14 -8.90
N GLU A 80 -5.70 18.70 -9.54
CA GLU A 80 -6.85 17.96 -10.09
C GLU A 80 -6.46 16.88 -11.11
N ASP A 81 -5.43 17.11 -11.92
CA ASP A 81 -4.95 16.11 -12.90
C ASP A 81 -4.36 14.90 -12.19
N ILE A 82 -3.71 15.12 -11.04
CA ILE A 82 -3.19 14.05 -10.20
C ILE A 82 -4.31 13.40 -9.37
N LYS A 83 -5.34 14.15 -8.94
CA LYS A 83 -6.53 13.55 -8.33
C LYS A 83 -7.22 12.58 -9.31
N ARG A 84 -7.32 12.96 -10.59
CA ARG A 84 -7.92 12.13 -11.65
C ARG A 84 -7.11 10.87 -11.94
N SER A 85 -5.77 10.93 -11.87
CA SER A 85 -4.93 9.76 -12.12
C SER A 85 -5.01 8.72 -10.99
N ILE A 86 -5.38 9.12 -9.77
CA ILE A 86 -5.60 8.22 -8.63
C ILE A 86 -6.93 7.44 -8.74
N LEU A 87 -7.93 8.00 -9.43
CA LEU A 87 -9.29 7.45 -9.52
C LEU A 87 -9.54 6.56 -10.74
N ARG A 88 -8.55 6.36 -11.62
CA ARG A 88 -8.67 5.58 -12.86
C ARG A 88 -8.05 4.19 -12.75
#